data_AF-A0A9D3Y7G2-F1
#
_entry.id   AF-A0A9D3Y7G2-F1
#
_cell.length_a   1.000
_cell.length_b   1.000
_cell.length_c   1.000
_cell.angle_alpha   90.00
_cell.angle_beta   90.00
_cell.angle_gamma   90.00
#
_symmetry.space_group_name_H-M   'P 1'
#
loop_
_entity.id
_entity.type
_entity.pdbx_description
1 polymer ?
#
loop_
_entity_poly.entity_id
_entity_poly.type
_entity_poly.pdbx_seq_one_letter_code
_entity_poly.pdbx_strand_id
1 'polypeptide(L)'
;MTSGFWSPSRPGVFYISKVDGSVDVWDLLDKTHEPSITQSVSPSAITKIYPHAVSHKQHLLAVGDSSGTLHILEIPWSLRLPAPNEVTGVANYFEREVKRRGFVVQRWDFREHEKRELEAEAKKKAGIAPNVLLTDEEIEYRLKLEYQAYMEAEGNFLRELGITKEEEPLPQT
;
A
#
# COMPACT_ATOMS: atom_id res chain seq x y z
N MET A 1 6.47 12.56 -16.18
CA MET A 1 6.32 13.91 -15.60
C MET A 1 7.69 14.48 -15.36
N THR A 2 7.96 15.71 -15.76
CA THR A 2 9.30 16.33 -15.69
C THR A 2 9.36 17.52 -14.73
N SER A 3 8.36 18.39 -14.77
CA SER A 3 8.29 19.57 -13.90
C SER A 3 6.83 19.93 -13.59
N GLY A 4 6.58 20.55 -12.44
CA GLY A 4 5.26 21.01 -12.04
C GLY A 4 5.34 22.29 -11.21
N PHE A 5 4.31 23.14 -11.29
CA PHE A 5 4.26 24.40 -10.55
C PHE A 5 2.81 24.82 -10.25
N TRP A 6 2.59 25.46 -9.11
CA TRP A 6 1.28 25.99 -8.73
C TRP A 6 0.96 27.30 -9.45
N SER A 7 -0.32 27.58 -9.70
CA SER A 7 -0.71 28.88 -10.22
C SER A 7 -0.40 29.98 -9.19
N PRO A 8 0.21 31.11 -9.60
CA PRO A 8 0.53 32.20 -8.69
C PRO A 8 -0.70 32.98 -8.21
N SER A 9 -1.86 32.83 -8.87
CA SER A 9 -3.11 33.52 -8.50
C SER A 9 -4.25 32.61 -8.05
N ARG A 10 -4.22 31.32 -8.40
CA ARG A 10 -5.31 30.37 -8.07
C ARG A 10 -4.78 29.19 -7.24
N PRO A 11 -5.19 29.04 -5.97
CA PRO A 11 -4.67 27.99 -5.09
C PRO A 11 -5.12 26.58 -5.46
N GLY A 12 -6.18 26.42 -6.26
CA GLY A 12 -6.67 25.12 -6.73
C GLY A 12 -6.04 24.64 -8.04
N VAL A 13 -5.24 25.48 -8.70
CA VAL A 13 -4.73 25.23 -10.06
C VAL A 13 -3.23 24.97 -10.04
N PHE A 14 -2.80 23.94 -10.76
CA PHE A 14 -1.37 23.65 -10.99
C PHE A 14 -1.11 23.15 -12.39
N TYR A 15 0.13 23.32 -12.83
CA TYR A 15 0.63 22.94 -14.14
C TYR A 15 1.58 21.76 -13.98
N ILE A 16 1.45 20.78 -14.87
CA ILE A 16 2.35 19.63 -14.96
C ILE A 16 2.88 19.55 -16.38
N SER A 17 4.18 19.32 -16.52
CA SER A 17 4.81 19.00 -17.80
C SER A 17 5.12 17.53 -17.93
N LYS A 18 4.97 17.04 -19.16
CA LYS A 18 5.19 15.66 -19.54
C LYS A 18 6.41 15.52 -20.46
N VAL A 19 6.88 14.28 -20.54
CA VAL A 19 8.03 13.89 -21.36
C VAL A 19 7.72 13.85 -22.86
N ASP A 20 6.44 13.79 -23.23
CA ASP A 20 5.93 13.83 -24.61
C ASP A 20 5.80 15.26 -25.15
N GLY A 21 6.23 16.26 -24.37
CA GLY A 21 6.17 17.66 -24.76
C GLY A 21 4.81 18.33 -24.56
N SER A 22 3.91 17.71 -23.79
CA SER A 22 2.64 18.32 -23.37
C SER A 22 2.70 18.96 -21.98
N VAL A 23 1.84 19.95 -21.77
CA VAL A 23 1.56 20.57 -20.48
C VAL A 23 0.09 20.32 -20.12
N ASP A 24 -0.13 19.79 -18.93
CA ASP A 24 -1.43 19.58 -18.34
C ASP A 24 -1.71 20.67 -17.31
N VAL A 25 -2.92 21.23 -17.37
CA VAL A 25 -3.45 22.13 -16.37
C VAL A 25 -4.51 21.39 -15.57
N TRP A 26 -4.34 21.39 -14.26
CA TRP A 26 -5.25 20.76 -13.31
C TRP A 26 -5.96 21.81 -12.48
N ASP A 27 -7.26 21.62 -12.24
CA ASP A 27 -8.05 22.42 -11.30
C ASP A 27 -8.75 21.47 -10.31
N LEU A 28 -8.28 21.49 -9.06
CA LEU A 28 -8.77 20.60 -8.00
C LEU A 28 -10.25 20.80 -7.65
N LEU A 29 -10.81 21.97 -7.94
CA LEU A 29 -12.21 22.26 -7.65
C LEU A 29 -13.15 21.95 -8.82
N ASP A 30 -12.61 21.67 -10.00
CA ASP A 30 -13.36 21.27 -11.18
C ASP A 30 -13.30 19.75 -11.38
N LYS A 31 -12.11 19.21 -11.68
CA LYS A 31 -11.90 17.80 -11.97
C LYS A 31 -10.59 17.29 -11.37
N THR A 32 -10.69 16.17 -10.65
CA THR A 32 -9.55 15.57 -9.95
C THR A 32 -9.09 14.25 -10.55
N HIS A 33 -9.89 13.66 -11.45
CA HIS A 33 -9.59 12.38 -12.11
C HIS A 33 -8.94 12.55 -13.49
N GLU A 34 -8.99 13.74 -14.07
CA GLU A 34 -8.42 14.06 -15.37
C GLU A 34 -7.95 15.53 -15.40
N PRO A 35 -6.94 15.88 -16.22
CA PRO A 35 -6.54 17.27 -16.39
C PRO A 35 -7.65 18.08 -17.05
N SER A 36 -7.89 19.30 -16.57
CA SER A 36 -8.88 20.21 -17.16
C SER A 36 -8.50 20.61 -18.59
N ILE A 37 -7.20 20.84 -18.84
CA ILE A 37 -6.66 21.16 -20.17
C ILE A 37 -5.36 20.40 -20.37
N THR A 38 -5.16 19.84 -21.57
CA THR A 38 -3.88 19.29 -22.02
C THR A 38 -3.48 20.02 -23.31
N GLN A 39 -2.32 20.67 -23.30
CA GLN A 39 -1.77 21.40 -24.45
C GLN A 39 -0.47 20.75 -24.90
N SER A 40 -0.39 20.33 -26.16
CA SER A 40 0.89 19.95 -26.79
C SER A 40 1.66 21.22 -27.15
N VAL A 41 2.89 21.34 -26.66
CA VAL A 41 3.72 22.56 -26.79
C VAL A 41 4.90 22.33 -27.73
N SER A 42 5.63 21.24 -27.54
CA SER A 42 6.82 20.88 -28.32
C SER A 42 6.77 19.38 -28.66
N PRO A 43 7.37 18.93 -29.78
CA PRO A 43 7.59 17.51 -30.02
C PRO A 43 8.68 16.90 -29.13
N SER A 44 9.46 17.74 -28.45
CA SER A 44 10.55 17.35 -27.57
C SER A 44 10.11 17.34 -26.10
N ALA A 45 10.78 16.55 -25.27
CA ALA A 45 10.49 16.48 -23.85
C ALA A 45 10.69 17.85 -23.18
N ILE A 46 9.71 18.27 -22.37
CA ILE A 46 9.78 19.51 -21.58
C ILE A 46 10.69 19.27 -20.37
N THR A 47 11.69 20.12 -20.17
CA THR A 47 12.63 20.05 -19.04
C THR A 47 12.16 20.86 -17.84
N LYS A 48 11.59 22.05 -18.07
CA LYS A 48 11.16 22.93 -16.98
C LYS A 48 9.99 23.82 -17.39
N ILE A 49 9.09 24.06 -16.43
CA ILE A 49 8.03 25.06 -16.58
C ILE A 49 8.09 26.08 -15.46
N TYR A 50 7.67 27.32 -15.75
CA TYR A 50 7.60 28.40 -14.76
C TYR A 50 6.45 29.36 -15.08
N PRO A 51 5.39 29.40 -14.26
CA PRO A 51 4.33 30.40 -14.40
C PRO A 51 4.80 31.73 -13.82
N HIS A 52 4.47 32.81 -14.51
CA HIS A 52 4.83 34.17 -14.11
C HIS A 52 3.64 35.12 -14.33
N ALA A 53 3.23 35.80 -13.26
CA ALA A 53 2.21 36.84 -13.33
C ALA A 53 2.87 38.19 -13.66
N VAL A 54 2.82 38.58 -14.94
CA VAL A 54 3.37 39.87 -15.41
C VAL A 54 2.53 41.04 -14.88
N SER A 55 1.21 40.85 -14.89
CA SER A 55 0.24 41.79 -14.30
C SER A 55 -1.01 41.05 -13.85
N HIS A 56 -1.93 41.71 -13.15
CA HIS A 56 -3.23 41.13 -12.80
C HIS A 56 -4.05 40.66 -14.02
N LYS A 57 -3.79 41.20 -15.21
CA LYS A 57 -4.53 40.85 -16.43
C LYS A 57 -3.78 39.87 -17.32
N GLN A 58 -2.47 39.71 -17.14
CA GLN A 58 -1.62 38.93 -18.04
C GLN A 58 -0.70 38.00 -17.24
N HIS A 59 -0.93 36.71 -17.42
CA HIS A 59 -0.19 35.63 -16.81
C HIS A 59 0.43 34.80 -17.92
N LEU A 60 1.70 34.49 -17.80
CA LEU A 60 2.46 33.74 -18.79
C LEU A 60 2.97 32.43 -18.17
N LEU A 61 3.10 31.41 -18.99
CA LEU A 61 3.75 30.16 -18.65
C LEU A 61 4.97 29.98 -19.57
N ALA A 62 6.15 30.01 -18.96
CA ALA A 62 7.40 29.69 -19.64
C ALA A 62 7.63 28.19 -19.64
N VAL A 63 7.93 27.61 -20.80
CA VAL A 63 8.15 26.17 -21.00
C VAL A 63 9.46 25.98 -21.75
N GLY A 64 10.47 25.43 -21.07
CA GLY A 64 11.74 25.06 -21.66
C GLY A 64 11.72 23.60 -22.11
N ASP A 65 12.14 23.33 -23.33
CA ASP A 65 12.28 21.97 -23.85
C ASP A 65 13.74 21.47 -23.78
N SER A 66 13.91 20.18 -24.10
CA SER A 66 15.21 19.51 -24.18
C SER A 66 16.03 19.90 -25.42
N SER A 67 15.40 20.54 -26.41
CA SER A 67 16.08 21.08 -27.59
C SER A 67 16.69 22.46 -27.35
N GLY A 68 16.51 23.03 -26.15
CA GLY A 68 17.01 24.35 -25.77
C GLY A 68 16.10 25.51 -26.20
N THR A 69 14.87 25.22 -26.64
CA THR A 69 13.89 26.23 -27.05
C THR A 69 12.99 26.61 -25.87
N LEU A 70 12.78 27.91 -25.70
CA LEU A 70 11.85 28.46 -24.72
C LEU A 70 10.52 28.84 -25.41
N HIS A 71 9.43 28.25 -24.95
CA HIS A 71 8.08 28.55 -25.39
C HIS A 71 7.38 29.40 -24.32
N ILE A 72 6.68 30.45 -24.73
CA ILE A 72 5.91 31.31 -23.83
C ILE A 72 4.44 31.18 -24.21
N LEU A 73 3.62 30.75 -23.25
CA LEU A 73 2.18 30.56 -23.42
C LEU A 73 1.43 31.59 -22.56
N GLU A 74 0.34 32.15 -23.07
CA GLU A 74 -0.53 32.99 -22.27
C GLU A 74 -1.59 32.16 -21.55
N ILE A 75 -1.75 32.40 -20.24
CA ILE A 75 -2.73 31.70 -19.42
C ILE A 75 -4.10 32.39 -19.59
N PRO A 76 -5.15 31.67 -20.02
CA PRO A 76 -6.48 32.25 -20.27
C PRO A 76 -7.14 32.74 -18.97
N TRP A 77 -8.15 33.61 -19.13
CA TRP A 77 -8.81 34.29 -18.01
C TRP A 77 -9.37 33.30 -16.97
N SER A 78 -9.98 32.21 -17.43
CA SER A 78 -10.55 31.14 -16.59
C SER A 78 -9.54 30.47 -15.66
N LEU A 79 -8.27 30.40 -16.06
CA LEU A 79 -7.21 29.74 -15.29
C LEU A 79 -6.41 30.70 -14.40
N ARG A 80 -6.61 32.02 -14.54
CA ARG A 80 -5.92 33.03 -13.72
C ARG A 80 -6.83 33.78 -12.76
N LEU A 81 -8.14 33.89 -13.03
CA LEU A 81 -9.08 34.56 -12.14
C LEU A 81 -9.54 33.61 -11.01
N PRO A 82 -9.23 33.89 -9.73
CA PRO A 82 -9.69 33.06 -8.63
C PRO A 82 -11.19 33.18 -8.41
N ALA A 83 -11.83 32.07 -8.07
CA ALA A 83 -13.22 32.06 -7.65
C ALA A 83 -13.38 32.67 -6.25
N PRO A 84 -14.54 33.26 -5.92
CA PRO A 84 -14.82 33.71 -4.56
C PRO A 84 -14.63 32.56 -3.55
N ASN A 85 -13.91 32.81 -2.46
CA ASN A 85 -13.60 31.83 -1.42
C ASN A 85 -12.87 30.57 -1.90
N GLU A 86 -12.12 30.64 -3.01
CA GLU A 86 -11.39 29.49 -3.56
C GLU A 86 -10.41 28.86 -2.55
N VAL A 87 -9.71 29.68 -1.75
CA VAL A 87 -8.81 29.21 -0.68
C VAL A 87 -9.55 28.29 0.30
N THR A 88 -10.71 28.73 0.78
CA THR A 88 -11.56 27.94 1.69
C THR A 88 -12.12 26.71 0.98
N GLY A 89 -12.48 26.81 -0.30
CA GLY A 89 -12.92 25.68 -1.12
C GLY A 89 -11.87 24.58 -1.22
N VAL A 90 -10.62 24.95 -1.49
CA VAL A 90 -9.48 24.02 -1.57
C VAL A 90 -9.17 23.40 -0.21
N ALA A 91 -9.18 24.19 0.87
CA ALA A 91 -9.00 23.67 2.22
C ALA A 91 -10.06 22.64 2.59
N ASN A 92 -11.34 22.96 2.36
CA ASN A 92 -12.47 22.06 2.59
C ASN A 92 -12.40 20.80 1.73
N TYR A 93 -11.90 20.91 0.50
CA TYR A 93 -11.65 19.76 -0.36
C TYR A 93 -10.65 18.79 0.27
N PHE A 94 -9.51 19.29 0.74
CA PHE A 94 -8.50 18.46 1.39
C PHE A 94 -9.02 17.82 2.67
N GLU A 95 -9.72 18.57 3.53
CA GLU A 95 -10.30 18.02 4.75
C GLU A 95 -11.29 16.88 4.47
N ARG A 96 -12.13 17.04 3.44
CA ARG A 96 -13.08 16.01 3.02
C ARG A 96 -12.34 14.76 2.51
N GLU A 97 -11.28 14.91 1.73
CA GLU A 97 -10.53 13.77 1.21
C GLU A 97 -9.76 13.03 2.32
N VAL A 98 -9.22 13.75 3.31
CA VAL A 98 -8.61 13.14 4.50
C VAL A 98 -9.64 12.33 5.29
N LYS A 99 -10.84 12.88 5.52
CA LYS A 99 -11.94 12.16 6.19
C LYS A 99 -12.37 10.93 5.38
N ARG A 100 -12.48 11.06 4.06
CA ARG A 100 -12.84 9.96 3.15
C ARG A 100 -11.82 8.82 3.21
N ARG A 101 -10.53 9.14 3.16
CA ARG A 101 -9.45 8.15 3.31
C ARG A 101 -9.55 7.43 4.66
N GLY A 102 -9.76 8.16 5.74
CA GLY A 102 -9.92 7.57 7.08
C GLY A 102 -11.08 6.57 7.13
N PHE A 103 -12.23 6.95 6.58
CA PHE A 103 -13.40 6.06 6.50
C PHE A 103 -13.13 4.79 5.67
N VAL A 104 -12.43 4.91 4.53
CA VAL A 104 -12.10 3.75 3.68
C VAL A 104 -11.16 2.79 4.41
N VAL A 105 -10.15 3.30 5.12
CA VAL A 105 -9.22 2.49 5.92
C VAL A 105 -9.98 1.73 7.01
N GLN A 106 -10.79 2.43 7.81
CA GLN A 106 -11.60 1.80 8.87
C GLN A 106 -12.52 0.70 8.31
N ARG A 107 -13.10 0.92 7.13
CA ARG A 107 -13.96 -0.05 6.47
C ARG A 107 -13.19 -1.27 5.98
N TRP A 108 -11.94 -1.11 5.55
CA TRP A 108 -11.06 -2.22 5.21
C TRP A 108 -10.67 -3.03 6.44
N ASP A 109 -10.33 -2.36 7.54
CA ASP A 109 -9.99 -3.02 8.81
C ASP A 109 -11.16 -3.86 9.33
N PHE A 110 -12.39 -3.31 9.28
CA PHE A 110 -13.59 -4.05 9.68
C PHE A 110 -13.82 -5.29 8.81
N ARG A 111 -13.66 -5.15 7.47
CA ARG A 111 -13.80 -6.28 6.53
C ARG A 111 -12.72 -7.33 6.71
N GLU A 112 -11.49 -6.93 7.00
CA GLU A 112 -10.42 -7.87 7.34
C GLU A 112 -10.72 -8.62 8.63
N HIS A 113 -11.19 -7.91 9.66
CA HIS A 113 -11.55 -8.52 10.94
C HIS A 113 -12.70 -9.52 10.77
N GLU A 114 -13.78 -9.14 10.09
CA GLU A 114 -14.91 -10.02 9.80
C GLU A 114 -14.49 -11.27 8.99
N LYS A 115 -13.61 -11.09 8.00
CA LYS A 115 -13.03 -12.21 7.24
C LYS A 115 -12.19 -13.14 8.13
N ARG A 116 -11.35 -12.60 9.03
CA ARG A 116 -10.55 -13.41 9.97
C ARG A 116 -11.44 -14.20 10.92
N GLU A 117 -12.50 -13.59 11.45
CA GLU A 117 -13.45 -14.26 12.34
C GLU A 117 -14.18 -15.39 11.61
N LEU A 118 -14.70 -15.15 10.39
CA LEU A 118 -15.32 -16.18 9.55
C LEU A 118 -14.34 -17.32 9.20
N GLU A 119 -13.09 -17.00 8.89
CA GLU A 119 -12.05 -18.01 8.63
C GLU A 119 -11.70 -18.81 9.90
N ALA A 120 -11.67 -18.16 11.08
CA ALA A 120 -11.44 -18.83 12.35
C ALA A 120 -12.61 -19.76 12.73
N GLU A 121 -13.86 -19.32 12.52
CA GLU A 121 -15.05 -20.16 12.70
C GLU A 121 -15.10 -21.32 11.69
N ALA A 122 -14.75 -21.07 10.43
CA ALA A 122 -14.66 -22.11 9.41
C ALA A 122 -13.59 -23.15 9.75
N LYS A 123 -12.42 -22.73 10.25
CA LYS A 123 -11.37 -23.65 10.74
C LYS A 123 -11.84 -24.47 11.94
N LYS A 124 -12.53 -23.84 12.91
CA LYS A 124 -13.14 -24.55 14.05
C LYS A 124 -14.19 -25.57 13.59
N LYS A 125 -15.07 -25.19 12.65
CA LYS A 125 -16.15 -26.06 12.12
C LYS A 125 -15.62 -27.19 11.24
N ALA A 126 -14.50 -26.98 10.55
CA ALA A 126 -13.80 -28.00 9.78
C ALA A 126 -12.99 -28.99 10.66
N GLY A 127 -13.01 -28.85 11.99
CA GLY A 127 -12.28 -29.73 12.89
C GLY A 127 -10.76 -29.61 12.77
N ILE A 128 -10.26 -28.55 12.11
CA ILE A 128 -8.83 -28.25 12.04
C ILE A 128 -8.49 -27.67 13.41
N ALA A 129 -7.99 -28.53 14.30
CA ALA A 129 -7.41 -28.08 15.56
C ALA A 129 -6.41 -26.96 15.25
N PRO A 130 -6.32 -25.91 16.09
CA PRO A 130 -5.19 -24.99 15.96
C PRO A 130 -3.92 -25.85 15.91
N ASN A 131 -2.94 -25.49 15.08
CA ASN A 131 -1.58 -25.98 15.28
C ASN A 131 -1.20 -25.52 16.69
N VAL A 132 -1.51 -26.35 17.69
CA VAL A 132 -0.96 -26.25 19.02
C VAL A 132 0.51 -26.49 18.76
N LEU A 133 1.26 -25.40 18.66
CA LEU A 133 2.70 -25.44 18.82
C LEU A 133 2.88 -25.97 20.24
N LEU A 134 3.00 -27.29 20.36
CA LEU A 134 3.38 -27.95 21.60
C LEU A 134 4.65 -27.27 22.06
N THR A 135 4.68 -26.85 23.32
CA THR A 135 5.88 -26.31 23.92
C THR A 135 7.01 -27.36 23.82
N ASP A 136 8.28 -26.93 23.73
CA ASP A 136 9.43 -27.83 23.57
C ASP A 136 9.42 -28.95 24.64
N GLU A 137 8.96 -28.64 25.86
CA GLU A 137 8.79 -29.57 26.97
C GLU A 137 7.77 -30.69 26.67
N GLU A 138 6.66 -30.37 26.00
CA GLU A 138 5.62 -31.34 25.65
C GLU A 138 6.04 -32.22 24.47
N ILE A 139 6.84 -31.67 23.55
CA ILE A 139 7.47 -32.43 22.46
C ILE A 139 8.45 -33.44 23.05
N GLU A 140 9.31 -33.01 23.97
CA GLU A 140 10.30 -33.89 24.60
C GLU A 140 9.65 -34.98 25.44
N TYR A 141 8.57 -34.67 26.16
CA TYR A 141 7.81 -35.65 26.92
C TYR A 141 7.18 -36.73 26.01
N ARG A 142 6.55 -36.33 24.89
CA ARG A 142 6.02 -37.28 23.90
C ARG A 142 7.10 -38.15 23.28
N LEU A 143 8.24 -37.56 22.92
CA LEU A 143 9.36 -38.29 22.32
C LEU A 143 9.92 -39.34 23.29
N LYS A 144 10.01 -39.02 24.59
CA LYS A 144 10.41 -39.98 25.64
C LYS A 144 9.42 -41.14 25.77
N LEU A 145 8.12 -40.85 25.71
CA LEU A 145 7.07 -41.85 25.79
C LEU A 145 7.09 -42.81 24.59
N GLU A 146 7.25 -42.27 23.38
CA GLU A 146 7.42 -43.08 22.17
C GLU A 146 8.70 -43.92 22.20
N TYR A 147 9.81 -43.34 22.68
CA TYR A 147 11.06 -44.07 22.84
C TYR A 147 10.92 -45.23 23.84
N GLN A 148 10.25 -45.02 24.98
CA GLN A 148 9.99 -46.10 25.93
C GLN A 148 9.14 -47.21 25.33
N ALA A 149 8.07 -46.86 24.61
CA ALA A 149 7.23 -47.84 23.93
C ALA A 149 8.00 -48.63 22.86
N TYR A 150 8.89 -47.97 22.11
CA TYR A 150 9.79 -48.63 21.16
C TYR A 150 10.73 -49.62 21.87
N MET A 151 11.39 -49.20 22.96
CA MET A 151 12.31 -50.07 23.71
C MET A 151 11.60 -51.28 24.31
N GLU A 152 10.36 -51.11 24.80
CA GLU A 152 9.55 -52.22 25.30
C GLU A 152 9.15 -53.19 24.17
N ALA A 153 8.75 -52.67 23.02
CA ALA A 153 8.41 -53.48 21.85
C ALA A 153 9.64 -54.22 21.29
N GLU A 154 10.79 -53.55 21.18
CA GLU A 154 12.05 -54.14 20.76
C GLU A 154 12.52 -55.21 21.77
N GLY A 155 12.41 -54.94 23.07
CA GLY A 155 12.71 -55.92 24.12
C GLY A 155 11.84 -57.16 24.04
N ASN A 156 10.53 -57.00 23.83
CA ASN A 156 9.61 -58.11 23.62
C ASN A 156 9.89 -58.87 22.33
N PHE A 157 10.19 -58.17 21.24
CA PHE A 157 10.53 -58.78 19.95
C PHE A 157 11.84 -59.59 20.02
N LEU A 158 12.87 -59.06 20.68
CA LEU A 158 14.14 -59.76 20.88
C LEU A 158 14.02 -60.98 21.80
N ARG A 159 13.13 -60.91 22.81
CA ARG A 159 12.74 -62.06 23.65
C ARG A 159 12.01 -63.12 22.82
N GLU A 160 11.08 -62.73 21.97
CA GLU A 160 10.34 -63.65 21.08
C GLU A 160 11.26 -64.35 20.07
N LEU A 161 12.28 -63.65 19.57
CA LEU A 161 13.31 -64.20 18.68
C LEU A 161 14.41 -65.00 19.40
N GLY A 162 14.39 -65.07 20.73
CA GLY A 162 15.36 -65.84 21.52
C GLY A 162 16.79 -65.28 21.49
N ILE A 163 16.97 -64.00 21.18
CA ILE A 163 18.29 -63.36 21.01
C ILE A 163 18.81 -62.77 22.35
N THR A 164 17.93 -62.45 23.29
CA THR A 164 18.27 -61.94 24.63
C THR A 164 17.91 -62.94 25.73
N LYS A 165 18.81 -63.11 26.71
CA LYS A 165 18.61 -64.00 27.88
C LYS A 165 17.58 -63.39 28.83
N GLU A 166 16.69 -64.22 29.37
CA GLU A 166 15.78 -63.85 30.45
C GLU A 166 16.58 -63.21 31.61
N GLU A 167 16.18 -62.02 32.07
CA GLU A 167 16.69 -61.47 33.32
C GLU A 167 16.21 -62.36 34.47
N GLU A 168 17.13 -63.15 35.01
CA GLU A 168 16.95 -63.92 36.22
C GLU A 168 16.63 -62.96 37.39
N PRO A 169 15.48 -63.09 38.08
CA PRO A 169 15.18 -62.21 39.20
C PRO A 169 16.21 -62.45 40.32
N LEU A 170 16.81 -61.35 40.81
CA LEU A 170 17.79 -61.37 41.90
C LEU A 170 17.22 -62.11 43.13
N PRO A 171 17.98 -63.03 43.75
CA PRO A 171 17.53 -63.76 44.92
C PRO A 171 17.32 -62.80 46.10
N GLN A 172 16.19 -62.98 46.78
CA GLN A 172 15.88 -62.27 48.02
C GLN A 172 16.91 -62.66 49.09
N THR A 173 17.58 -61.67 49.68
CA THR A 173 18.29 -61.78 50.95
C THR A 173 18.02 -60.56 51.81
#